data_AF-A0A3M1G8C2-F1
#
_entry.id   AF-A0A3M1G8C2-F1
#
_cell.length_a   1.000
_cell.length_b   1.000
_cell.length_c   1.000
_cell.angle_alpha   90.00
_cell.angle_beta   90.00
_cell.angle_gamma   90.00
#
_symmetry.space_group_name_H-M   'P 1'
#
loop_
_entity.id
_entity.type
_entity.pdbx_description
1 polymer ?
#
loop_
_entity_poly.entity_id
_entity_poly.type
_entity_poly.pdbx_seq_one_letter_code
_entity_poly.pdbx_strand_id
1 'polypeptide(L)'
;MKQVLKERNDIVFYIKVFPLKKLHPEAYKKSLVTACAKKKSNEKAKEVFDHAIENKPLPEPDCKTDWVDQNLALGQKIGVTGTPTMVFPNGKVISGLMKAKDLIKTIEANQK
;
A
#
# COMPACT_ATOMS: atom_id res chain seq x y z
N MET A 1 10.21 1.76 -0.73
CA MET A 1 9.61 3.12 -0.79
C MET A 1 10.54 4.18 -0.20
N LYS A 2 10.74 4.27 1.12
CA LYS A 2 11.57 5.34 1.75
C LYS A 2 12.98 5.46 1.14
N GLN A 3 13.65 4.34 0.85
CA GLN A 3 14.96 4.34 0.18
C GLN A 3 14.90 4.90 -1.26
N VAL A 4 13.88 4.53 -2.04
CA VAL A 4 13.68 5.06 -3.40
C VAL A 4 13.46 6.58 -3.36
N LEU A 5 12.62 7.06 -2.45
CA LEU A 5 12.31 8.48 -2.31
C LEU A 5 13.49 9.35 -1.84
N LYS A 6 14.51 8.74 -1.21
CA LYS A 6 15.76 9.43 -0.88
C LYS A 6 16.64 9.67 -2.11
N GLU A 7 16.53 8.82 -3.13
CA GLU A 7 17.33 8.88 -4.36
C GLU A 7 16.59 9.60 -5.50
N ARG A 8 15.25 9.46 -5.54
CA ARG A 8 14.39 9.95 -6.61
C ARG A 8 13.13 10.59 -6.03
N ASN A 9 13.08 11.92 -6.03
CA ASN A 9 11.96 12.71 -5.51
C ASN A 9 10.84 12.94 -6.54
N ASP A 10 11.08 12.60 -7.81
CA ASP A 10 10.11 12.62 -8.91
C ASP A 10 9.17 11.41 -8.90
N ILE A 11 9.48 10.38 -8.09
CA ILE A 11 8.67 9.15 -7.98
C ILE A 11 7.58 9.33 -6.92
N VAL A 12 6.34 8.98 -7.28
CA VAL A 12 5.19 8.97 -6.37
C VAL A 12 4.70 7.54 -6.15
N PHE A 13 4.48 7.16 -4.89
CA PHE A 13 3.88 5.87 -4.53
C PHE A 13 2.41 6.06 -4.13
N TYR A 14 1.50 5.43 -4.86
CA TYR A 14 0.10 5.28 -4.47
C TYR A 14 -0.09 3.95 -3.74
N ILE A 15 -0.43 4.01 -2.45
CA ILE A 15 -0.56 2.82 -1.61
C ILE A 15 -2.03 2.41 -1.55
N LYS A 16 -2.31 1.17 -1.96
CA LYS A 16 -3.58 0.48 -1.71
C LYS A 16 -3.33 -0.64 -0.71
N VAL A 17 -4.10 -0.68 0.36
CA VAL A 17 -3.96 -1.75 1.36
C VAL A 17 -4.59 -3.04 0.84
N PHE A 18 -3.92 -4.16 1.05
CA PHE A 18 -4.39 -5.50 0.67
C PHE A 18 -4.19 -6.45 1.87
N PRO A 19 -5.08 -6.42 2.87
CA PRO A 19 -4.89 -7.19 4.10
C PRO A 19 -5.03 -8.70 3.87
N LEU A 20 -3.92 -9.43 3.97
CA LEU A 20 -3.85 -10.90 3.87
C LEU A 20 -4.38 -11.56 5.15
N LYS A 21 -5.70 -11.50 5.40
CA LYS A 21 -6.36 -11.91 6.66
C LYS A 21 -5.97 -13.30 7.17
N LYS A 22 -5.71 -14.25 6.26
CA LYS A 22 -5.29 -15.63 6.60
C LYS A 22 -3.90 -15.69 7.24
N LEU A 23 -2.99 -14.81 6.83
CA LEU A 23 -1.61 -14.76 7.33
C LEU A 23 -1.44 -13.71 8.43
N HIS A 24 -2.25 -12.64 8.38
CA HIS A 24 -2.19 -11.50 9.28
C HIS A 24 -3.60 -11.12 9.74
N PRO A 25 -4.12 -11.74 10.83
CA PRO A 25 -5.50 -11.55 11.28
C PRO A 25 -5.86 -10.08 11.52
N GLU A 26 -4.94 -9.31 12.11
CA GLU A 26 -5.15 -7.88 12.43
C GLU A 26 -5.03 -6.94 11.23
N ALA A 27 -4.53 -7.41 10.08
CA ALA A 27 -4.25 -6.54 8.94
C ALA A 27 -5.51 -5.83 8.41
N TYR A 28 -6.68 -6.47 8.49
CA TYR A 28 -7.93 -5.86 8.06
C TYR A 28 -8.31 -4.68 8.94
N LYS A 29 -8.25 -4.86 10.26
CA LYS A 29 -8.51 -3.79 11.22
C LYS A 29 -7.54 -2.63 11.04
N LYS A 30 -6.23 -2.90 10.96
CA LYS A 30 -5.20 -1.88 10.68
C LYS A 30 -5.49 -1.10 9.38
N SER A 31 -5.93 -1.81 8.34
CA SER A 31 -6.31 -1.21 7.05
C SER A 31 -7.50 -0.27 7.16
N LEU A 32 -8.50 -0.60 7.99
CA LEU A 32 -9.64 0.27 8.26
C LEU A 32 -9.22 1.56 8.97
N VAL A 33 -8.29 1.48 9.94
CA VAL A 33 -7.76 2.69 10.60
C VAL A 33 -7.09 3.61 9.59
N THR A 34 -6.26 3.07 8.68
CA THR A 34 -5.66 3.86 7.59
C THR A 34 -6.71 4.46 6.67
N ALA A 35 -7.75 3.70 6.31
CA ALA A 35 -8.85 4.17 5.46
C ALA A 35 -9.63 5.32 6.12
N CYS A 36 -9.87 5.25 7.42
CA CYS A 36 -10.53 6.33 8.15
C CYS A 36 -9.63 7.56 8.31
N ALA A 37 -8.34 7.36 8.58
CA ALA A 37 -7.36 8.45 8.59
C ALA A 37 -7.29 9.19 7.23
N LYS A 38 -7.41 8.45 6.12
CA LYS A 38 -7.43 9.01 4.76
C LYS A 38 -8.60 9.94 4.47
N LYS A 39 -9.73 9.78 5.17
CA LYS A 39 -10.87 10.72 5.10
C LYS A 39 -10.53 12.07 5.73
N LYS A 40 -9.55 12.12 6.64
CA LYS A 40 -9.10 13.35 7.29
C LYS A 40 -8.01 14.04 6.47
N SER A 41 -6.92 13.33 6.15
CA SER A 41 -5.87 13.84 5.26
C SER A 41 -4.94 12.74 4.75
N ASN A 42 -4.10 13.05 3.75
CA ASN A 42 -3.07 12.14 3.25
C ASN A 42 -1.95 11.95 4.28
N GLU A 43 -1.60 13.00 5.00
CA GLU A 43 -0.56 13.01 6.03
C GLU A 43 -0.96 12.10 7.18
N LYS A 44 -2.23 12.18 7.64
CA LYS A 44 -2.72 11.31 8.71
C LYS A 44 -2.80 9.85 8.26
N ALA A 45 -3.23 9.60 7.03
CA ALA A 45 -3.19 8.24 6.47
C ALA A 45 -1.76 7.69 6.44
N LYS A 46 -0.79 8.49 6.02
CA LYS A 46 0.62 8.11 5.97
C LYS A 46 1.17 7.82 7.37
N GLU A 47 0.91 8.69 8.34
CA GLU A 47 1.34 8.50 9.74
C GLU A 47 0.81 7.18 10.32
N VAL A 48 -0.51 6.96 10.20
CA VAL A 48 -1.17 5.73 10.69
C VAL A 48 -0.65 4.49 9.96
N PHE A 49 -0.42 4.58 8.66
CA PHE A 49 0.14 3.49 7.87
C PHE A 49 1.58 3.16 8.29
N ASP A 50 2.44 4.17 8.51
CA ASP A 50 3.80 3.98 9.03
C ASP A 50 3.76 3.31 10.42
N HIS A 51 2.87 3.76 11.32
CA HIS A 51 2.67 3.12 12.62
C HIS A 51 2.20 1.67 12.51
N ALA A 52 1.31 1.36 11.57
CA ALA A 52 0.82 0.01 11.34
C ALA A 52 1.92 -0.96 10.89
N ILE A 53 2.84 -0.49 10.03
CA ILE A 53 4.03 -1.24 9.59
C ILE A 53 5.00 -1.45 10.75
N GLU A 54 5.20 -0.42 11.57
CA GLU A 54 6.10 -0.44 12.72
C GLU A 54 5.52 -1.18 13.94
N ASN A 55 4.31 -1.76 13.82
CA ASN A 55 3.57 -2.41 14.90
C ASN A 55 3.38 -1.53 16.14
N LYS A 56 3.27 -0.22 15.94
CA LYS A 56 2.89 0.72 16.99
C LYS A 56 1.40 0.60 17.32
N PRO A 57 0.97 0.99 18.53
CA PRO A 57 -0.44 1.09 18.87
C PRO A 57 -1.19 1.97 17.88
N LEU A 58 -2.38 1.53 17.48
CA LEU A 58 -3.27 2.26 16.58
C LEU A 58 -4.60 2.52 17.27
N PRO A 59 -5.27 3.64 16.97
CA PRO A 59 -6.63 3.86 17.44
C PRO A 59 -7.59 2.87 16.77
N GLU A 60 -8.78 2.75 17.34
CA GLU A 60 -9.88 2.05 16.67
C GLU A 60 -10.31 2.80 15.39
N PRO A 61 -10.80 2.09 14.36
CA PRO A 61 -11.43 2.74 13.21
C PRO A 61 -12.63 3.59 13.65
N ASP A 62 -12.64 4.86 13.28
CA ASP A 62 -13.65 5.84 13.70
C ASP A 62 -14.64 6.23 12.59
N CYS A 63 -14.71 5.43 11.53
CA CYS A 63 -15.55 5.70 10.37
C CYS A 63 -16.12 4.43 9.73
N LYS A 64 -17.23 4.58 8.99
CA LYS A 64 -17.72 3.55 8.05
C LYS A 64 -17.06 3.74 6.69
N THR A 65 -16.58 2.65 6.08
CA THR A 65 -15.94 2.67 4.76
C THR A 65 -15.94 1.26 4.16
N ASP A 66 -16.06 1.16 2.84
CA ASP A 66 -15.92 -0.06 2.04
C ASP A 66 -14.59 -0.09 1.25
N TRP A 67 -13.76 0.95 1.41
CA TRP A 67 -12.52 1.14 0.65
C TRP A 67 -11.54 -0.05 0.73
N VAL A 68 -11.48 -0.71 1.89
CA VAL A 68 -10.60 -1.88 2.08
C VAL A 68 -11.10 -3.07 1.26
N ASP A 69 -12.42 -3.31 1.25
CA ASP A 69 -13.03 -4.39 0.48
C ASP A 69 -12.94 -4.12 -1.02
N GLN A 70 -13.12 -2.87 -1.45
CA GLN A 70 -12.91 -2.47 -2.85
C GLN A 70 -11.46 -2.72 -3.31
N ASN A 71 -10.47 -2.43 -2.47
CA ASN A 71 -9.07 -2.73 -2.78
C ASN A 71 -8.78 -4.23 -2.84
N LEU A 72 -9.37 -5.03 -1.94
CA LEU A 72 -9.28 -6.50 -1.98
C LEU A 72 -9.86 -7.05 -3.28
N ALA A 73 -11.06 -6.61 -3.67
CA ALA A 73 -11.71 -7.02 -4.91
C ALA A 73 -10.89 -6.63 -6.15
N LEU A 74 -10.38 -5.39 -6.20
CA LEU A 74 -9.50 -4.95 -7.27
C LEU A 74 -8.21 -5.78 -7.34
N GLY A 75 -7.55 -6.00 -6.21
CA GLY A 75 -6.32 -6.77 -6.13
C GLY A 75 -6.53 -8.21 -6.63
N GLN A 76 -7.61 -8.86 -6.22
CA GLN A 76 -7.98 -10.19 -6.72
C GLN A 76 -8.20 -10.20 -8.23
N LYS A 77 -8.92 -9.19 -8.76
CA LYS A 77 -9.20 -9.07 -10.21
C LYS A 77 -7.93 -8.93 -11.05
N ILE A 78 -6.90 -8.23 -10.54
CA ILE A 78 -5.63 -8.03 -11.25
C ILE A 78 -4.54 -9.05 -10.87
N GLY A 79 -4.91 -10.13 -10.17
CA GLY A 79 -4.00 -11.24 -9.86
C GLY A 79 -3.05 -11.00 -8.67
N VAL A 80 -3.34 -10.05 -7.77
CA VAL A 80 -2.57 -9.87 -6.54
C VAL A 80 -2.77 -11.07 -5.61
N THR A 81 -1.70 -11.82 -5.37
CA THR A 81 -1.69 -12.98 -4.46
C THR A 81 -0.92 -12.72 -3.17
N GLY A 82 -0.11 -11.66 -3.13
CA GLY A 82 0.73 -11.32 -1.98
C GLY A 82 1.17 -9.86 -1.98
N THR A 83 1.75 -9.43 -0.87
CA THR A 83 2.26 -8.07 -0.67
C THR A 83 3.75 -8.07 -0.34
N PRO A 84 4.56 -7.13 -0.87
CA PRO A 84 4.15 -6.07 -1.79
C PRO A 84 3.88 -6.59 -3.22
N THR A 85 2.94 -5.95 -3.91
CA THR A 85 2.73 -6.07 -5.36
C THR A 85 2.64 -4.67 -5.96
N MET A 86 3.32 -4.45 -7.07
CA MET A 86 3.42 -3.17 -7.76
C MET A 86 2.63 -3.20 -9.06
N VAL A 87 1.90 -2.12 -9.32
CA VAL A 87 1.17 -1.89 -10.58
C VAL A 87 1.77 -0.64 -11.22
N PHE A 88 2.28 -0.77 -12.44
CA PHE A 88 2.97 0.30 -13.15
C PHE A 88 2.02 1.04 -14.12
N PRO A 89 2.36 2.27 -14.56
CA PRO A 89 1.52 3.06 -15.48
C PRO A 89 1.11 2.33 -16.76
N ASN A 90 1.97 1.48 -17.29
CA ASN A 90 1.69 0.66 -18.48
C ASN A 90 0.84 -0.59 -18.22
N GLY A 91 0.28 -0.73 -17.02
CA GLY A 91 -0.57 -1.85 -16.61
C GLY A 91 0.19 -3.10 -16.16
N LYS A 92 1.53 -3.11 -16.23
CA LYS A 92 2.31 -4.26 -15.75
C LYS A 92 2.12 -4.43 -14.25
N VAL A 93 1.92 -5.68 -13.83
CA VAL A 93 1.83 -6.08 -12.42
C VAL A 93 3.03 -6.94 -12.06
N ILE A 94 3.77 -6.56 -11.02
CA ILE A 94 4.90 -7.35 -10.52
C ILE A 94 4.76 -7.54 -9.02
N SER A 95 4.65 -8.80 -8.60
CA SER A 95 4.61 -9.20 -7.20
C SER A 95 6.00 -9.46 -6.64
N GLY A 96 6.16 -9.19 -5.34
CA GLY A 96 7.39 -9.48 -4.60
C GLY A 96 8.16 -8.23 -4.20
N LEU A 97 8.98 -8.38 -3.16
CA LEU A 97 9.86 -7.34 -2.66
C LEU A 97 11.03 -7.12 -3.63
N MET A 98 11.32 -5.86 -3.93
CA MET A 98 12.49 -5.44 -4.70
C MET A 98 13.41 -4.55 -3.87
N LYS A 99 14.72 -4.65 -4.10
CA LYS A 99 15.68 -3.67 -3.58
C LYS A 99 15.46 -2.32 -4.27
N ALA A 100 15.82 -1.22 -3.60
CA ALA A 100 15.56 0.13 -4.10
C ALA A 100 16.13 0.37 -5.52
N LYS A 101 17.37 -0.05 -5.79
CA LYS A 101 18.00 0.08 -7.10
C LYS A 101 17.26 -0.68 -8.20
N ASP A 102 16.82 -1.91 -7.92
CA ASP A 102 16.07 -2.73 -8.89
C ASP A 102 14.67 -2.17 -9.13
N LEU A 103 14.05 -1.65 -8.09
CA LEU A 103 12.76 -0.98 -8.19
C LEU A 103 12.85 0.30 -9.05
N ILE A 104 13.89 1.13 -8.89
CA ILE A 104 14.08 2.33 -9.72
C ILE A 104 14.20 1.95 -11.20
N LYS A 105 15.05 0.98 -11.54
CA LYS A 105 15.20 0.48 -12.93
C LYS A 105 13.87 -0.07 -13.47
N THR A 106 13.12 -0.78 -12.63
CA THR A 106 11.82 -1.34 -13.01
C THR A 106 10.80 -0.23 -13.24
N ILE A 107 10.77 0.82 -12.42
CA ILE A 107 9.90 1.98 -12.62
C ILE A 107 10.21 2.62 -13.97
N GLU A 108 11.48 2.90 -14.28
CA GLU A 108 11.90 3.52 -15.54
C GLU A 108 11.47 2.69 -16.76
N ALA A 109 11.61 1.38 -16.69
CA ALA A 109 11.24 0.46 -17.77
C ALA A 109 9.72 0.32 -18.01
N ASN A 110 8.87 0.88 -17.14
CA ASN A 110 7.41 0.66 -17.18
C ASN A 110 6.58 1.97 -17.12
N GLN A 111 7.15 3.09 -17.56
CA GLN A 111 6.45 4.39 -17.58
C GLN A 111 5.46 4.58 -18.75
N LYS A 112 5.55 3.76 -19.81
CA LYS A 112 4.71 3.83 -21.01
C LYS A 112 4.28 2.44 -21.44
#